data_AF-A0A937TXP4-F1
#
_entry.id   AF-A0A937TXP4-F1
#
_cell.length_a   1.000
_cell.length_b   1.000
_cell.length_c   1.000
_cell.angle_alpha   90.00
_cell.angle_beta   90.00
_cell.angle_gamma   90.00
#
_symmetry.space_group_name_H-M   'P 1'
#
loop_
_entity.id
_entity.type
_entity.pdbx_description
1 polymer ?
#
loop_
_entity_poly.entity_id
_entity_poly.type
_entity_poly.pdbx_seq_one_letter_code
_entity_poly.pdbx_strand_id
1 'polypeptide(L)'
;MRHWLLIIVAAVLAAVVLTAQGPAGTGDAPSAEPPGPAQGMADELKARPAVAEALQGEVAVDGKSGEAEAPPANNGEPAEKASAEKALAEEAPGEGPGEGPRELKLEDIRDLPILKRYDLPLEKGEQLLADVKDETFGYDESAFWWIVSLVANMPAEAFEPKEVTAGFTQLLAMPSSYRGTPVTLRGMYMTASPFETPVLAVRKDIPTLYECNIRELPIEEERPVATVICIEDPMEHLRVGDVVKVRGYFYKTRAYQGSKGPGLAPMLITQRLVPEGRSLPGAGGQGRESEWAYVGMMVAAVLVLGGLYVYLRFKTKATPHAAR
;
A
#
# COMPACT_ATOMS: atom_id res chain seq x y z
N MET A 1 -27.27 -37.24 37.43
CA MET A 1 -26.47 -36.95 36.22
C MET A 1 -26.96 -35.73 35.44
N ARG A 2 -28.28 -35.47 35.31
CA ARG A 2 -28.82 -34.31 34.59
C ARG A 2 -28.32 -32.93 35.07
N HIS A 3 -28.08 -32.73 36.37
CA HIS A 3 -27.60 -31.44 36.90
C HIS A 3 -26.14 -31.12 36.54
N TRP A 4 -25.28 -32.13 36.38
CA TRP A 4 -23.88 -31.90 36.00
C TRP A 4 -23.74 -31.47 34.54
N LEU A 5 -24.60 -31.98 33.65
CA LEU A 5 -24.59 -31.59 32.24
C LEU A 5 -25.01 -30.12 32.08
N LEU A 6 -26.02 -29.68 32.85
CA LEU A 6 -26.47 -28.29 32.84
C LEU A 6 -25.40 -27.31 33.35
N ILE A 7 -24.60 -27.70 34.35
CA ILE A 7 -23.50 -26.87 34.87
C ILE A 7 -22.39 -26.72 33.82
N ILE A 8 -22.03 -27.80 33.12
CA ILE A 8 -20.99 -27.75 32.08
C ILE A 8 -21.46 -26.91 30.89
N VAL A 9 -22.71 -27.08 30.43
CA VAL A 9 -23.28 -26.27 29.34
C VAL A 9 -23.36 -24.80 29.74
N ALA A 10 -23.75 -24.49 30.99
CA ALA A 10 -23.76 -23.12 31.49
C ALA A 10 -22.36 -22.50 31.58
N ALA A 11 -21.33 -23.27 31.99
CA ALA A 11 -19.95 -22.80 32.06
C ALA A 11 -19.35 -22.53 30.66
N VAL A 12 -19.67 -23.38 29.67
CA VAL A 12 -19.24 -23.18 28.29
C VAL A 12 -19.96 -21.97 27.66
N LEU A 13 -21.26 -21.81 27.89
CA LEU A 13 -21.99 -20.62 27.45
C LEU A 13 -21.47 -19.34 28.11
N ALA A 14 -21.14 -19.38 29.40
CA ALA A 14 -20.54 -18.23 30.09
C ALA A 14 -19.17 -17.88 29.51
N ALA A 15 -18.30 -18.86 29.24
CA ALA A 15 -16.99 -18.62 28.64
C ALA A 15 -17.10 -18.02 27.23
N VAL A 16 -18.04 -18.51 26.40
CA VAL A 16 -18.28 -18.00 25.05
C VAL A 16 -18.80 -16.55 25.09
N VAL A 17 -19.72 -16.23 26.01
CA VAL A 17 -20.24 -14.86 26.19
C VAL A 17 -19.16 -13.91 26.70
N LEU A 18 -18.29 -14.36 27.61
CA LEU A 18 -17.16 -13.57 28.11
C LEU A 18 -16.09 -13.30 27.04
N THR A 19 -15.88 -14.22 26.08
CA THR A 19 -14.97 -13.97 24.95
C THR A 19 -15.59 -13.12 23.84
N ALA A 20 -16.93 -13.06 23.76
CA ALA A 20 -17.63 -12.24 22.76
C ALA A 20 -17.74 -10.77 23.19
N GLN A 21 -17.66 -10.48 24.50
CA GLN A 21 -17.48 -9.11 24.99
C GLN A 21 -15.98 -8.78 24.88
N GLY A 22 -15.58 -8.17 23.76
CA GLY A 22 -14.26 -7.57 23.62
C GLY A 22 -13.95 -6.64 24.80
N PRO A 23 -12.67 -6.46 25.17
CA PRO A 23 -12.27 -5.81 26.41
C PRO A 23 -12.89 -4.42 26.50
N ALA A 24 -13.85 -4.27 27.42
CA ALA A 24 -14.36 -2.97 27.82
C ALA A 24 -13.24 -2.22 28.55
N GLY A 25 -12.75 -1.16 27.91
CA GLY A 25 -11.74 -0.27 28.47
C GLY A 25 -12.17 0.27 29.83
N THR A 26 -11.47 -0.18 30.86
CA THR A 26 -11.36 0.43 32.18
C THR A 26 -9.85 0.47 32.43
N GLY A 27 -9.19 1.63 32.50
CA GLY A 27 -9.53 2.74 33.38
C GLY A 27 -8.73 2.54 34.67
N ASP A 28 -7.67 3.32 34.83
CA ASP A 28 -6.77 3.47 35.98
C ASP A 28 -5.67 2.41 36.20
N ALA A 29 -4.50 2.70 35.60
CA ALA A 29 -3.21 2.25 36.11
C ALA A 29 -2.58 3.34 36.98
N PRO A 30 -1.97 2.99 38.14
CA PRO A 30 -1.34 3.95 39.04
C PRO A 30 -0.12 4.62 38.40
N SER A 31 0.02 5.92 38.64
CA SER A 31 1.20 6.73 38.27
C SER A 31 2.48 6.09 38.80
N ALA A 32 3.25 5.48 37.91
CA ALA A 32 4.65 5.17 38.12
C ALA A 32 5.48 6.40 37.75
N GLU A 33 6.35 6.81 38.65
CA GLU A 33 7.32 7.89 38.44
C GLU A 33 8.14 7.65 37.16
N PRO A 34 8.47 8.72 36.40
CA PRO A 34 9.27 8.58 35.20
C PRO A 34 10.70 8.14 35.57
N PRO A 35 11.26 7.11 34.91
CA PRO A 35 12.68 6.83 35.00
C PRO A 35 13.47 8.02 34.45
N GLY A 36 14.50 8.44 35.20
CA GLY A 36 15.39 9.53 34.83
C GLY A 36 16.07 9.32 33.46
N PRO A 37 16.68 10.39 32.91
CA PRO A 37 17.23 10.37 31.57
C PRO A 37 18.33 9.31 31.44
N ALA A 38 18.14 8.38 30.51
CA ALA A 38 19.10 7.39 30.09
C ALA A 38 20.34 8.06 29.48
N GLN A 39 21.31 8.40 30.32
CA GLN A 39 22.70 8.58 29.94
C GLN A 39 23.29 7.21 29.64
N GLY A 40 23.21 6.76 28.38
CA GLY A 40 23.78 5.47 28.02
C GLY A 40 23.42 4.97 26.63
N MET A 41 23.51 5.81 25.60
CA MET A 41 23.43 5.34 24.20
C MET A 41 24.27 6.18 23.22
N ALA A 42 25.15 7.05 23.74
CA ALA A 42 26.04 7.87 22.91
C ALA A 42 27.39 7.20 22.58
N ASP A 43 27.71 6.05 23.19
CA ASP A 43 29.01 5.38 23.01
C ASP A 43 28.97 4.12 22.12
N GLU A 44 27.80 3.67 21.65
CA GLU A 44 27.68 2.44 20.85
C GLU A 44 27.49 2.67 19.34
N LEU A 45 27.72 3.90 18.86
CA LEU A 45 27.71 4.26 17.44
C LEU A 45 29.07 4.75 16.90
N LYS A 46 30.14 4.61 17.70
CA LYS A 46 31.51 5.00 17.31
C LYS A 46 32.44 3.85 16.88
N ALA A 47 31.94 2.63 16.75
CA ALA A 47 32.76 1.48 16.37
C ALA A 47 32.14 0.64 15.25
N ARG A 48 32.00 1.22 14.05
CA ARG A 48 31.93 0.45 12.81
C ARG A 48 32.89 1.05 11.78
N PRO A 49 34.05 0.40 11.52
CA PRO A 49 34.93 0.85 10.46
C PRO A 49 34.30 0.59 9.08
N ALA A 50 34.61 1.52 8.19
CA ALA A 50 34.32 1.56 6.76
C ALA A 50 34.15 0.19 6.09
N VAL A 51 32.94 -0.09 5.61
CA VAL A 51 32.69 -1.01 4.49
C VAL A 51 32.46 -0.13 3.26
N ALA A 52 33.52 0.52 2.80
CA ALA A 52 33.53 1.34 1.58
C ALA A 52 34.78 1.07 0.72
N GLU A 53 35.48 -0.04 0.94
CA GLU A 53 36.78 -0.31 0.32
C GLU A 53 36.84 -1.72 -0.29
N ALA A 54 35.86 -2.02 -1.15
CA ALA A 54 35.86 -3.26 -1.94
C ALA A 54 35.26 -3.00 -3.34
N LEU A 55 35.86 -2.07 -4.09
CA LEU A 55 35.61 -1.88 -5.53
C LEU A 55 36.75 -1.13 -6.25
N GLN A 56 37.98 -1.26 -5.78
CA GLN A 56 39.18 -0.91 -6.55
C GLN A 56 39.97 -2.19 -6.84
N GLY A 57 39.47 -2.95 -7.81
CA GLY A 57 40.24 -3.99 -8.46
C GLY A 57 41.15 -3.36 -9.50
N GLU A 58 42.45 -3.45 -9.27
CA GLU A 58 43.52 -3.23 -10.25
C GLU A 58 43.21 -3.99 -11.56
N VAL A 59 43.15 -3.24 -12.66
CA VAL A 59 43.38 -3.78 -14.00
C VAL A 59 44.52 -2.98 -14.59
N ALA A 60 45.73 -3.49 -14.38
CA ALA A 60 46.87 -3.17 -15.22
C ALA A 60 46.65 -3.84 -16.58
N VAL A 61 46.41 -3.03 -17.63
CA VAL A 61 46.55 -3.47 -19.01
C VAL A 61 47.50 -2.53 -19.71
N ASP A 62 48.66 -3.12 -20.02
CA ASP A 62 49.71 -2.61 -20.88
C ASP A 62 49.19 -2.16 -22.25
N GLY A 63 49.89 -1.16 -22.79
CA GLY A 63 49.49 -0.42 -23.97
C GLY A 63 49.45 -1.20 -25.29
N LYS A 64 48.63 -0.68 -26.21
CA LYS A 64 48.99 -0.62 -27.63
C LYS A 64 48.16 0.45 -28.33
N SER A 65 48.84 1.52 -28.72
CA SER A 65 48.41 2.46 -29.75
C SER A 65 48.36 1.75 -31.11
N GLY A 66 47.19 1.74 -31.73
CA GLY A 66 46.95 1.44 -33.14
C GLY A 66 45.67 2.19 -33.51
N GLU A 67 45.80 3.34 -34.16
CA GLU A 67 45.69 3.51 -35.60
C GLU A 67 44.23 3.55 -36.07
N ALA A 68 43.91 4.65 -36.74
CA ALA A 68 42.58 5.07 -37.11
C ALA A 68 41.97 4.15 -38.18
N GLU A 69 40.70 3.79 -38.02
CA GLU A 69 39.89 3.33 -39.15
C GLU A 69 38.46 3.87 -39.00
N ALA A 70 38.06 4.65 -40.01
CA ALA A 70 36.76 5.28 -40.11
C ALA A 70 35.67 4.21 -40.38
N PRO A 71 34.46 4.35 -39.81
CA PRO A 71 33.36 3.48 -40.17
C PRO A 71 32.90 3.76 -41.62
N PRO A 72 32.74 2.71 -42.46
CA PRO A 72 32.21 2.88 -43.80
C PRO A 72 30.73 3.25 -43.78
N ALA A 73 30.39 4.23 -44.60
CA ALA A 73 29.03 4.60 -44.94
C ALA A 73 28.30 3.40 -45.56
N ASN A 74 27.25 2.91 -44.89
CA ASN A 74 26.33 1.94 -45.48
C ASN A 74 25.19 2.70 -46.18
N ASN A 75 25.38 2.94 -47.47
CA ASN A 75 24.33 3.30 -48.41
C ASN A 75 23.76 2.04 -49.05
N GLY A 76 22.44 1.91 -49.02
CA GLY A 76 21.67 0.93 -49.79
C GLY A 76 20.52 0.38 -48.95
N GLU A 77 19.28 0.31 -49.39
CA GLU A 77 18.51 0.86 -50.51
C GLU A 77 17.03 0.57 -50.11
N PRO A 78 16.03 1.26 -50.66
CA PRO A 78 14.65 1.12 -50.27
C PRO A 78 13.98 -0.01 -51.07
N ALA A 79 13.54 -1.05 -50.37
CA ALA A 79 12.62 -2.07 -50.85
C ALA A 79 11.40 -2.01 -49.91
N GLU A 80 10.14 -2.09 -50.32
CA GLU A 80 9.52 -2.31 -51.60
C GLU A 80 8.02 -2.05 -51.35
N LYS A 81 7.36 -1.38 -52.29
CA LYS A 81 5.91 -1.23 -52.30
C LYS A 81 5.27 -2.58 -52.67
N ALA A 82 4.38 -3.09 -51.82
CA ALA A 82 3.32 -4.01 -52.22
C ALA A 82 2.10 -3.76 -51.31
N SER A 83 1.09 -3.04 -51.77
CA SER A 83 -0.05 -3.59 -52.53
C SER A 83 -0.91 -4.55 -51.69
N ALA A 84 -1.88 -3.99 -50.97
CA ALA A 84 -3.09 -4.69 -50.55
C ALA A 84 -4.30 -3.77 -50.72
N GLU A 85 -4.51 -3.36 -51.97
CA GLU A 85 -5.77 -2.83 -52.48
C GLU A 85 -6.59 -4.02 -53.00
N LYS A 86 -7.54 -4.53 -52.22
CA LYS A 86 -8.72 -5.20 -52.78
C LYS A 86 -9.86 -5.37 -51.78
N ALA A 87 -10.92 -4.63 -52.06
CA ALA A 87 -12.33 -5.01 -52.00
C ALA A 87 -12.91 -5.54 -50.68
N LEU A 88 -13.66 -4.66 -49.99
CA LEU A 88 -15.02 -5.00 -49.57
C LEU A 88 -15.87 -3.73 -49.60
N ALA A 89 -16.56 -3.57 -50.72
CA ALA A 89 -17.71 -2.69 -50.87
C ALA A 89 -18.99 -3.52 -50.68
N GLU A 90 -20.09 -2.83 -50.33
CA GLU A 90 -21.48 -3.31 -50.22
C GLU A 90 -21.79 -4.12 -48.94
N GLU A 91 -22.73 -3.77 -48.06
CA GLU A 91 -23.92 -2.91 -48.16
C GLU A 91 -24.19 -2.23 -46.80
N ALA A 92 -24.50 -0.94 -46.82
CA ALA A 92 -25.13 -0.24 -45.70
C ALA A 92 -26.41 0.45 -46.21
N PRO A 93 -27.61 0.07 -45.73
CA PRO A 93 -28.82 0.83 -45.98
C PRO A 93 -29.10 1.76 -44.80
N GLY A 94 -29.14 3.07 -45.03
CA GLY A 94 -29.67 4.03 -44.07
C GLY A 94 -29.05 5.41 -44.12
N GLU A 95 -29.17 6.11 -45.26
CA GLU A 95 -28.97 7.56 -45.33
C GLU A 95 -30.06 8.26 -44.51
N GLY A 96 -29.79 8.47 -43.23
CA GLY A 96 -30.38 9.59 -42.49
C GLY A 96 -29.73 10.89 -42.98
N PRO A 97 -30.46 12.03 -42.99
CA PRO A 97 -29.93 13.31 -43.46
C PRO A 97 -28.69 13.69 -42.64
N GLY A 98 -27.54 13.60 -43.29
CA GLY A 98 -26.23 13.86 -42.70
C GLY A 98 -26.11 15.33 -42.31
N GLU A 99 -26.10 15.58 -41.00
CA GLU A 99 -25.38 16.73 -40.49
C GLU A 99 -23.90 16.51 -40.82
N GLY A 100 -23.38 17.30 -41.77
CA GLY A 100 -21.95 17.29 -42.10
C GLY A 100 -21.08 17.50 -40.85
N PRO A 101 -19.77 17.21 -40.93
CA PRO A 101 -18.86 17.43 -39.82
C PRO A 101 -19.04 18.86 -39.32
N ARG A 102 -19.69 19.01 -38.15
CA ARG A 102 -19.88 20.31 -37.52
C ARG A 102 -18.48 20.83 -37.26
N GLU A 103 -18.08 21.81 -38.06
CA GLU A 103 -16.88 22.59 -37.86
C GLU A 103 -17.05 23.25 -36.49
N LEU A 104 -16.48 22.61 -35.47
CA LEU A 104 -16.50 23.10 -34.09
C LEU A 104 -15.82 24.45 -34.12
N LYS A 105 -16.63 25.51 -34.05
CA LYS A 105 -16.13 26.87 -33.99
C LYS A 105 -15.25 26.95 -32.75
N LEU A 106 -14.07 27.55 -32.88
CA LEU A 106 -13.12 27.75 -31.77
C LEU A 106 -13.75 28.48 -30.56
N GLU A 107 -14.89 29.13 -30.77
CA GLU A 107 -15.74 29.80 -29.80
C GLU A 107 -16.47 28.79 -28.88
N ASP A 108 -16.89 27.63 -29.38
CA ASP A 108 -17.54 26.56 -28.59
C ASP A 108 -16.56 25.81 -27.65
N ILE A 109 -15.24 25.93 -27.90
CA ILE A 109 -14.20 25.36 -27.02
C ILE A 109 -14.01 26.22 -25.76
N ARG A 110 -14.40 27.49 -25.78
CA ARG A 110 -14.24 28.41 -24.64
C ARG A 110 -15.26 28.17 -23.52
N ASP A 111 -16.36 27.50 -23.83
CA ASP A 111 -17.39 27.10 -22.86
C ASP A 111 -17.25 25.65 -22.37
N LEU A 112 -16.15 24.96 -22.74
CA LEU A 112 -15.75 23.78 -21.98
C LEU A 112 -15.53 24.22 -20.54
N PRO A 113 -16.10 23.51 -19.54
CA PRO A 113 -15.95 23.86 -18.14
C PRO A 113 -14.46 24.03 -17.89
N ILE A 114 -14.06 25.29 -17.67
CA ILE A 114 -12.68 25.70 -17.47
C ILE A 114 -12.09 24.70 -16.48
N LEU A 115 -11.12 23.89 -16.93
CA LEU A 115 -10.26 23.14 -16.05
C LEU A 115 -9.74 24.15 -15.05
N LYS A 116 -10.37 24.22 -13.87
CA LYS A 116 -10.01 25.18 -12.83
C LYS A 116 -8.55 24.89 -12.54
N ARG A 117 -7.65 25.76 -13.01
CA ARG A 117 -6.28 25.76 -12.52
C ARG A 117 -6.40 26.18 -11.07
N TYR A 118 -6.23 25.22 -10.19
CA TYR A 118 -6.04 25.50 -8.78
C TYR A 118 -4.66 26.15 -8.68
N ASP A 119 -4.63 27.47 -8.44
CA ASP A 119 -3.39 28.18 -8.14
C ASP A 119 -2.91 27.74 -6.75
N LEU A 120 -2.07 26.72 -6.75
CA LEU A 120 -1.39 26.22 -5.58
C LEU A 120 -0.36 27.28 -5.15
N PRO A 121 -0.31 27.71 -3.88
CA PRO A 121 0.75 28.61 -3.41
C PRO A 121 2.08 27.85 -3.30
N LEU A 122 2.72 27.64 -4.45
CA LEU A 122 3.91 26.81 -4.62
C LEU A 122 5.08 27.29 -3.77
N GLU A 123 5.28 28.62 -3.65
CA GLU A 123 6.39 29.22 -2.89
C GLU A 123 6.39 28.79 -1.41
N LYS A 124 5.21 28.73 -0.79
CA LYS A 124 5.07 28.28 0.60
C LYS A 124 5.30 26.78 0.72
N GLY A 125 4.88 26.01 -0.29
CA GLY A 125 5.10 24.57 -0.36
C GLY A 125 6.59 24.22 -0.44
N GLU A 126 7.35 24.91 -1.30
CA GLU A 126 8.78 24.65 -1.51
C GLU A 126 9.59 24.79 -0.21
N GLN A 127 9.35 25.84 0.57
CA GLN A 127 10.04 26.04 1.86
C GLN A 127 9.72 24.93 2.86
N LEU A 128 8.46 24.50 2.94
CA LEU A 128 8.07 23.41 3.83
C LEU A 128 8.69 22.07 3.40
N LEU A 129 8.75 21.83 2.09
CA LEU A 129 9.28 20.58 1.51
C LEU A 129 10.82 20.48 1.61
N ALA A 130 11.53 21.61 1.71
CA ALA A 130 12.97 21.64 1.90
C ALA A 130 13.42 20.99 3.22
N ASP A 131 12.61 21.11 4.27
CA ASP A 131 12.90 20.59 5.61
C ASP A 131 12.53 19.10 5.79
N VAL A 132 11.94 18.46 4.76
CA VAL A 132 11.52 17.06 4.82
C VAL A 132 12.74 16.14 4.80
N LYS A 133 12.81 15.25 5.80
CA LYS A 133 13.87 14.26 5.96
C LYS A 133 13.41 12.90 5.47
N ASP A 134 14.11 12.39 4.46
CA ASP A 134 13.93 11.01 4.01
C ASP A 134 14.46 10.01 5.05
N GLU A 135 14.07 8.75 4.90
CA GLU A 135 14.49 7.61 5.72
C GLU A 135 14.09 7.73 7.20
N THR A 136 13.03 8.49 7.47
CA THR A 136 12.45 8.66 8.80
C THR A 136 11.09 7.96 8.91
N PHE A 137 10.70 7.54 10.13
CA PHE A 137 9.45 6.81 10.38
C PHE A 137 8.20 7.71 10.52
N GLY A 138 8.38 8.95 10.98
CA GLY A 138 7.31 9.82 11.48
C GLY A 138 6.53 10.59 10.41
N TYR A 139 5.50 11.32 10.85
CA TYR A 139 4.57 12.11 10.02
C TYR A 139 4.41 13.56 10.53
N ASP A 140 5.26 13.98 11.45
CA ASP A 140 5.08 15.21 12.24
C ASP A 140 5.61 16.47 11.54
N GLU A 141 6.01 16.37 10.27
CA GLU A 141 6.49 17.51 9.52
C GLU A 141 5.35 18.39 8.98
N SER A 142 5.48 19.71 9.08
CA SER A 142 4.51 20.68 8.56
C SER A 142 4.17 20.48 7.08
N ALA A 143 5.14 20.00 6.28
CA ALA A 143 4.96 19.70 4.87
C ALA A 143 3.95 18.57 4.61
N PHE A 144 3.93 17.54 5.47
CA PHE A 144 2.98 16.43 5.36
C PHE A 144 1.54 16.96 5.43
N TRP A 145 1.23 17.72 6.48
CA TRP A 145 -0.09 18.30 6.69
C TRP A 145 -0.47 19.32 5.62
N TRP A 146 0.50 20.04 5.06
CA TRP A 146 0.27 20.94 3.94
C TRP A 146 -0.17 20.16 2.69
N ILE A 147 0.54 19.07 2.31
CA ILE A 147 0.12 18.23 1.17
C ILE A 147 -1.25 17.58 1.44
N VAL A 148 -1.50 17.07 2.65
CA VAL A 148 -2.83 16.51 3.00
C VAL A 148 -3.93 17.55 2.80
N SER A 149 -3.73 18.78 3.29
CA SER A 149 -4.69 19.86 3.10
C SER A 149 -4.89 20.22 1.62
N LEU A 150 -3.84 20.10 0.82
CA LEU A 150 -3.89 20.30 -0.61
C LEU A 150 -4.80 19.27 -1.27
N VAL A 151 -4.50 17.99 -1.03
CA VAL A 151 -5.17 16.83 -1.63
C VAL A 151 -6.64 16.77 -1.20
N ALA A 152 -6.95 17.14 0.04
CA ALA A 152 -8.31 17.20 0.55
C ALA A 152 -9.21 18.21 -0.19
N ASN A 153 -8.61 19.31 -0.67
CA ASN A 153 -9.33 20.41 -1.31
C ASN A 153 -9.36 20.32 -2.85
N MET A 154 -8.64 19.35 -3.43
CA MET A 154 -8.64 19.13 -4.87
C MET A 154 -9.63 18.02 -5.26
N PRO A 155 -10.33 18.13 -6.40
CA PRO A 155 -11.11 17.03 -6.95
C PRO A 155 -10.16 15.97 -7.53
N ALA A 156 -10.58 14.70 -7.51
CA ALA A 156 -9.75 13.58 -7.97
C ALA A 156 -9.37 13.71 -9.46
N GLU A 157 -10.20 14.40 -10.24
CA GLU A 157 -9.99 14.67 -11.66
C GLU A 157 -8.86 15.68 -11.91
N ALA A 158 -8.50 16.51 -10.92
CA ALA A 158 -7.40 17.47 -11.05
C ALA A 158 -6.03 16.79 -11.26
N PHE A 159 -5.96 15.50 -10.94
CA PHE A 159 -4.76 14.69 -11.07
C PHE A 159 -4.58 14.11 -12.48
N GLU A 160 -5.55 14.17 -13.41
CA GLU A 160 -5.49 13.38 -14.65
C GLU A 160 -4.52 13.86 -15.78
N PRO A 161 -4.34 15.16 -16.11
CA PRO A 161 -3.77 15.48 -17.42
C PRO A 161 -2.23 15.47 -17.54
N LYS A 162 -1.47 15.32 -16.44
CA LYS A 162 0.00 15.58 -16.45
C LYS A 162 0.86 14.76 -15.47
N GLU A 163 0.39 13.61 -15.01
CA GLU A 163 1.16 12.84 -14.01
C GLU A 163 2.41 12.20 -14.60
N VAL A 164 3.49 12.22 -13.83
CA VAL A 164 4.68 11.42 -14.14
C VAL A 164 4.42 10.00 -13.66
N THR A 165 4.40 9.04 -14.59
CA THR A 165 4.42 7.62 -14.21
C THR A 165 5.82 7.29 -13.68
N ALA A 166 5.92 7.01 -12.38
CA ALA A 166 7.17 6.68 -11.72
C ALA A 166 7.13 5.23 -11.21
N GLY A 167 8.27 4.54 -11.23
CA GLY A 167 8.43 3.24 -10.57
C GLY A 167 8.81 3.40 -9.09
N PHE A 168 8.64 2.37 -8.28
CA PHE A 168 8.99 2.44 -6.85
C PHE A 168 10.49 2.71 -6.68
N THR A 169 11.30 2.02 -7.48
CA THR A 169 12.76 2.19 -7.52
C THR A 169 13.17 3.62 -7.88
N GLN A 170 12.46 4.28 -8.79
CA GLN A 170 12.78 5.66 -9.20
C GLN A 170 12.51 6.66 -8.06
N LEU A 171 11.37 6.51 -7.38
CA LEU A 171 11.01 7.34 -6.25
C LEU A 171 11.99 7.18 -5.07
N LEU A 172 12.47 5.95 -4.85
CA LEU A 172 13.47 5.67 -3.82
C LEU A 172 14.88 6.19 -4.18
N ALA A 173 15.26 6.12 -5.45
CA ALA A 173 16.59 6.54 -5.91
C ALA A 173 16.76 8.06 -5.97
N MET A 174 15.69 8.80 -6.29
CA MET A 174 15.74 10.25 -6.48
C MET A 174 14.58 10.98 -5.77
N PRO A 175 14.41 10.82 -4.44
CA PRO A 175 13.24 11.35 -3.73
C PRO A 175 13.12 12.87 -3.84
N SER A 176 14.24 13.60 -3.84
CA SER A 176 14.25 15.06 -3.97
C SER A 176 13.69 15.55 -5.31
N SER A 177 13.82 14.78 -6.39
CA SER A 177 13.32 15.14 -7.73
C SER A 177 11.80 14.97 -7.86
N TYR A 178 11.18 14.16 -7.01
CA TYR A 178 9.74 13.88 -7.05
C TYR A 178 8.97 14.54 -5.89
N ARG A 179 9.67 15.08 -4.88
CA ARG A 179 9.03 15.67 -3.70
C ARG A 179 8.04 16.77 -4.07
N GLY A 180 6.81 16.64 -3.59
CA GLY A 180 5.71 17.56 -3.90
C GLY A 180 5.23 17.51 -5.36
N THR A 181 5.66 16.52 -6.14
CA THR A 181 5.23 16.34 -7.54
C THR A 181 4.10 15.30 -7.60
N PRO A 182 3.04 15.52 -8.41
CA PRO A 182 2.03 14.50 -8.65
C PRO A 182 2.63 13.35 -9.48
N VAL A 183 2.51 12.14 -8.96
CA VAL A 183 3.02 10.92 -9.57
C VAL A 183 1.93 9.86 -9.65
N THR A 184 2.05 9.00 -10.65
CA THR A 184 1.24 7.79 -10.77
C THR A 184 2.09 6.59 -10.34
N LEU A 185 1.57 5.78 -9.42
CA LEU A 185 2.07 4.44 -9.13
C LEU A 185 1.02 3.38 -9.45
N ARG A 186 1.50 2.18 -9.74
CA ARG A 186 0.67 1.00 -9.91
C ARG A 186 1.16 -0.08 -8.97
N GLY A 187 0.24 -0.75 -8.28
CA GLY A 187 0.60 -1.80 -7.35
C GLY A 187 -0.57 -2.69 -6.96
N MET A 188 -0.28 -3.69 -6.15
CA MET A 188 -1.27 -4.53 -5.50
C MET A 188 -1.58 -3.98 -4.10
N TYR A 189 -2.86 -3.79 -3.79
CA TYR A 189 -3.31 -3.34 -2.48
C TYR A 189 -3.14 -4.44 -1.43
N MET A 190 -2.42 -4.16 -0.34
CA MET A 190 -2.02 -5.14 0.67
C MET A 190 -2.79 -4.99 1.98
N THR A 191 -2.80 -3.79 2.54
CA THR A 191 -3.44 -3.49 3.83
C THR A 191 -3.95 -2.06 3.83
N ALA A 192 -4.98 -1.78 4.61
CA ALA A 192 -5.28 -0.44 5.09
C ALA A 192 -5.63 -0.46 6.57
N SER A 193 -5.35 0.65 7.23
CA SER A 193 -5.78 0.94 8.58
C SER A 193 -6.16 2.42 8.69
N PRO A 194 -7.11 2.80 9.55
CA PRO A 194 -7.29 4.18 9.94
C PRO A 194 -5.94 4.76 10.41
N PHE A 195 -5.60 5.93 9.90
CA PHE A 195 -4.41 6.64 10.33
C PHE A 195 -4.70 7.33 11.65
N GLU A 196 -3.89 7.06 12.67
CA GLU A 196 -4.01 7.72 13.96
C GLU A 196 -3.48 9.15 13.86
N THR A 197 -4.36 10.04 13.41
CA THR A 197 -4.10 11.47 13.30
C THR A 197 -3.84 12.04 14.70
N PRO A 198 -2.69 12.70 14.95
CA PRO A 198 -2.44 13.38 16.21
C PRO A 198 -3.57 14.36 16.52
N VAL A 199 -4.00 14.45 17.78
CA VAL A 199 -5.16 15.27 18.23
C VAL A 199 -5.09 16.73 17.75
N LEU A 200 -3.89 17.27 17.53
CA LEU A 200 -3.68 18.62 17.03
C LEU A 200 -4.10 18.82 15.56
N ALA A 201 -4.09 17.77 14.74
CA ALA A 201 -4.51 17.80 13.34
C ALA A 201 -6.04 17.76 13.17
N VAL A 202 -6.77 17.15 14.12
CA VAL A 202 -8.26 17.12 14.15
C VAL A 202 -8.87 18.52 14.25
N ARG A 203 -8.15 19.50 14.80
CA ARG A 203 -8.63 20.89 14.96
C ARG A 203 -8.69 21.71 13.66
N LYS A 204 -8.24 21.16 12.53
CA LYS A 204 -8.07 21.89 11.26
C LYS A 204 -8.97 21.38 10.13
N ASP A 205 -10.11 20.77 10.44
CA ASP A 205 -11.03 20.18 9.45
C ASP A 205 -10.33 19.18 8.52
N ILE A 206 -9.29 18.50 9.02
CA ILE A 206 -8.59 17.47 8.26
C ILE A 206 -9.47 16.21 8.28
N PRO A 207 -9.83 15.66 7.11
CA PRO A 207 -10.64 14.45 7.04
C PRO A 207 -9.94 13.27 7.71
N THR A 208 -10.71 12.23 8.06
CA THR A 208 -10.12 10.96 8.46
C THR A 208 -9.16 10.48 7.37
N LEU A 209 -7.96 10.09 7.77
CA LEU A 209 -6.94 9.58 6.87
C LEU A 209 -6.81 8.07 7.03
N TYR A 210 -6.32 7.40 6.00
CA TYR A 210 -6.10 5.97 5.97
C TYR A 210 -4.69 5.66 5.49
N GLU A 211 -3.94 4.87 6.26
CA GLU A 211 -2.64 4.37 5.84
C GLU A 211 -2.82 3.07 5.08
N CYS A 212 -2.40 3.07 3.83
CA CYS A 212 -2.46 1.92 2.93
C CYS A 212 -1.06 1.47 2.56
N ASN A 213 -0.88 0.17 2.40
CA ASN A 213 0.33 -0.39 1.82
C ASN A 213 0.01 -1.00 0.45
N ILE A 214 0.77 -0.62 -0.56
CA ILE A 214 0.71 -1.23 -1.89
C ILE A 214 2.06 -1.85 -2.24
N ARG A 215 2.06 -2.97 -2.97
CA ARG A 215 3.28 -3.63 -3.44
C ARG A 215 3.45 -3.46 -4.93
N GLU A 216 4.68 -3.22 -5.39
CA GLU A 216 4.97 -3.12 -6.83
C GLU A 216 4.65 -4.44 -7.56
N LEU A 217 4.23 -4.34 -8.82
CA LEU A 217 4.02 -5.48 -9.72
C LEU A 217 5.21 -5.65 -10.66
N PRO A 218 5.65 -6.89 -10.98
CA PRO A 218 5.16 -8.17 -10.45
C PRO A 218 5.49 -8.35 -8.96
N ILE A 219 4.68 -9.16 -8.26
CA ILE A 219 4.85 -9.42 -6.83
C ILE A 219 6.11 -10.27 -6.64
N GLU A 220 7.15 -9.67 -6.09
CA GLU A 220 8.31 -10.39 -5.57
C GLU A 220 8.36 -10.15 -4.05
N GLU A 221 8.76 -11.17 -3.28
CA GLU A 221 8.75 -11.09 -1.81
C GLU A 221 9.68 -10.00 -1.24
N GLU A 222 10.66 -9.55 -2.03
CA GLU A 222 11.70 -8.60 -1.61
C GLU A 222 11.47 -7.19 -2.15
N ARG A 223 10.37 -6.95 -2.86
CA ARG A 223 10.11 -5.64 -3.43
C ARG A 223 9.62 -4.65 -2.38
N PRO A 224 10.04 -3.37 -2.52
CA PRO A 224 9.59 -2.31 -1.64
C PRO A 224 8.08 -2.18 -1.67
N VAL A 225 7.53 -1.90 -0.48
CA VAL A 225 6.13 -1.51 -0.31
C VAL A 225 6.09 0.01 -0.44
N ALA A 226 5.04 0.57 -1.04
CA ALA A 226 4.76 2.00 -0.96
C ALA A 226 3.71 2.23 0.12
N THR A 227 3.96 3.22 0.98
CA THR A 227 2.98 3.69 1.96
C THR A 227 2.16 4.79 1.29
N VAL A 228 0.85 4.66 1.31
CA VAL A 228 -0.07 5.62 0.70
C VAL A 228 -1.03 6.12 1.76
N ILE A 229 -1.05 7.43 1.98
CA ILE A 229 -2.05 8.08 2.81
C ILE A 229 -3.21 8.50 1.93
N CYS A 230 -4.39 7.95 2.23
CA CYS A 230 -5.63 8.17 1.49
C CYS A 230 -6.61 8.99 2.34
N ILE A 231 -7.46 9.77 1.68
CA ILE A 231 -8.53 10.54 2.32
C ILE A 231 -9.84 9.76 2.31
N GLU A 232 -10.21 9.20 1.16
CA GLU A 232 -11.35 8.28 1.05
C GLU A 232 -10.99 6.93 1.66
N ASP A 233 -11.97 6.29 2.32
CA ASP A 233 -11.77 4.97 2.93
C ASP A 233 -11.55 3.91 1.84
N PRO A 234 -10.34 3.35 1.69
CA PRO A 234 -10.05 2.35 0.68
C PRO A 234 -10.77 1.03 0.95
N MET A 235 -11.19 0.76 2.20
CA MET A 235 -11.79 -0.51 2.60
C MET A 235 -13.24 -0.66 2.13
N GLU A 236 -13.90 0.43 1.72
CA GLU A 236 -15.27 0.39 1.19
C GLU A 236 -15.35 -0.28 -0.18
N HIS A 237 -14.34 -0.09 -1.04
CA HIS A 237 -14.35 -0.53 -2.44
C HIS A 237 -13.18 -1.42 -2.86
N LEU A 238 -12.14 -1.56 -2.04
CA LEU A 238 -10.97 -2.40 -2.37
C LEU A 238 -10.84 -3.61 -1.46
N ARG A 239 -10.36 -4.70 -2.05
CA ARG A 239 -10.00 -5.93 -1.36
C ARG A 239 -8.51 -6.16 -1.47
N VAL A 240 -7.92 -6.70 -0.40
CA VAL A 240 -6.51 -7.14 -0.42
C VAL A 240 -6.28 -8.04 -1.63
N GLY A 241 -5.26 -7.73 -2.42
CA GLY A 241 -4.95 -8.40 -3.69
C GLY A 241 -5.44 -7.68 -4.95
N ASP A 242 -6.25 -6.63 -4.82
CA ASP A 242 -6.68 -5.83 -5.96
C ASP A 242 -5.53 -5.04 -6.57
N VAL A 243 -5.51 -4.94 -7.90
CA VAL A 243 -4.56 -4.11 -8.63
C VAL A 243 -5.11 -2.68 -8.65
N VAL A 244 -4.33 -1.76 -8.09
CA VAL A 244 -4.71 -0.37 -7.93
C VAL A 244 -3.71 0.55 -8.62
N LYS A 245 -4.25 1.64 -9.14
CA LYS A 245 -3.53 2.83 -9.59
C LYS A 245 -3.65 3.89 -8.51
N VAL A 246 -2.51 4.44 -8.11
CA VAL A 246 -2.40 5.49 -7.11
C VAL A 246 -1.95 6.76 -7.80
N ARG A 247 -2.73 7.82 -7.63
CA ARG A 247 -2.51 9.14 -8.23
C ARG A 247 -2.41 10.15 -7.11
N GLY A 248 -1.20 10.60 -6.81
CA GLY A 248 -0.99 11.39 -5.61
C GLY A 248 0.34 12.12 -5.61
N TYR A 249 0.55 12.95 -4.59
CA TYR A 249 1.80 13.67 -4.42
C TYR A 249 2.82 12.77 -3.73
N PHE A 250 4.02 12.66 -4.31
CA PHE A 250 5.13 12.03 -3.61
C PHE A 250 5.61 12.95 -2.50
N TYR A 251 5.73 12.42 -1.29
CA TYR A 251 6.08 13.19 -0.10
C TYR A 251 7.53 12.95 0.33
N LYS A 252 7.89 11.70 0.66
CA LYS A 252 9.24 11.32 1.08
C LYS A 252 9.50 9.83 0.90
N THR A 253 10.74 9.44 1.08
CA THR A 253 11.09 8.04 1.37
C THR A 253 10.96 7.79 2.86
N ARG A 254 10.11 6.84 3.27
CA ARG A 254 9.85 6.50 4.67
C ARG A 254 10.58 5.21 5.05
N ALA A 255 11.19 5.21 6.23
CA ALA A 255 11.67 3.97 6.85
C ALA A 255 10.48 3.20 7.46
N TYR A 256 10.45 1.89 7.28
CA TYR A 256 9.43 1.01 7.87
C TYR A 256 10.07 -0.27 8.42
N GLN A 257 9.37 -0.94 9.33
CA GLN A 257 9.79 -2.23 9.88
C GLN A 257 8.97 -3.35 9.20
N GLY A 258 9.59 -4.06 8.25
CA GLY A 258 9.01 -5.22 7.61
C GLY A 258 9.30 -6.53 8.35
N SER A 259 8.72 -7.63 7.88
CA SER A 259 8.98 -8.97 8.42
C SER A 259 10.43 -9.43 8.27
N LYS A 260 11.12 -8.97 7.21
CA LYS A 260 12.54 -9.27 6.94
C LYS A 260 13.51 -8.26 7.59
N GLY A 261 13.01 -7.25 8.29
CA GLY A 261 13.82 -6.19 8.89
C GLY A 261 13.43 -4.78 8.44
N PRO A 262 14.24 -3.77 8.76
CA PRO A 262 14.00 -2.40 8.33
C PRO A 262 14.08 -2.29 6.80
N GLY A 263 13.21 -1.47 6.22
CA GLY A 263 13.14 -1.22 4.78
C GLY A 263 12.78 0.23 4.47
N LEU A 264 12.84 0.59 3.19
CA LEU A 264 12.47 1.91 2.69
C LEU A 264 11.27 1.80 1.75
N ALA A 265 10.35 2.75 1.88
CA ALA A 265 9.10 2.79 1.15
C ALA A 265 8.87 4.19 0.58
N PRO A 266 8.54 4.36 -0.70
CA PRO A 266 8.05 5.65 -1.17
C PRO A 266 6.71 5.96 -0.50
N MET A 267 6.54 7.20 -0.05
CA MET A 267 5.35 7.65 0.62
C MET A 267 4.57 8.65 -0.25
N LEU A 268 3.28 8.37 -0.45
CA LEU A 268 2.39 9.17 -1.29
C LEU A 268 1.18 9.63 -0.50
N ILE A 269 0.64 10.78 -0.89
CA ILE A 269 -0.64 11.30 -0.36
C ILE A 269 -1.59 11.44 -1.54
N THR A 270 -2.73 10.76 -1.45
CA THR A 270 -3.77 10.69 -2.49
C THR A 270 -5.15 10.94 -1.90
N GLN A 271 -6.09 11.36 -2.74
CA GLN A 271 -7.49 11.43 -2.34
C GLN A 271 -8.10 10.03 -2.26
N ARG A 272 -7.86 9.20 -3.29
CA ARG A 272 -8.40 7.85 -3.40
C ARG A 272 -7.49 6.90 -4.17
N LEU A 273 -7.70 5.61 -3.98
CA LEU A 273 -7.09 4.54 -4.78
C LEU A 273 -8.06 4.13 -5.89
N VAL A 274 -7.57 4.05 -7.13
CA VAL A 274 -8.40 3.71 -8.30
C VAL A 274 -8.16 2.24 -8.69
N PRO A 275 -9.17 1.36 -8.69
CA PRO A 275 -9.01 -0.01 -9.14
C PRO A 275 -8.74 -0.07 -10.65
N GLU A 276 -7.72 -0.82 -11.07
CA GLU A 276 -7.30 -0.92 -12.48
C GLU A 276 -7.75 -2.23 -13.16
N GLY A 277 -8.43 -3.11 -12.44
CA GLY A 277 -8.92 -4.39 -12.95
C GLY A 277 -9.07 -5.43 -11.85
N ARG A 278 -9.82 -6.51 -12.13
CA ARG A 278 -10.05 -7.58 -11.16
C ARG A 278 -8.74 -8.28 -10.79
N SER A 279 -8.61 -8.51 -9.48
CA SER A 279 -7.56 -9.25 -8.80
C SER A 279 -7.11 -10.48 -9.59
N LEU A 280 -5.80 -10.72 -9.65
CA LEU A 280 -5.25 -11.94 -10.25
C LEU A 280 -5.92 -13.16 -9.60
N PRO A 281 -6.45 -14.12 -10.38
CA PRO A 281 -7.09 -15.32 -9.83
C PRO A 281 -6.03 -16.12 -9.06
N GLY A 282 -6.04 -16.00 -7.73
CA GLY A 282 -5.10 -16.70 -6.84
C GLY A 282 -4.58 -15.88 -5.66
N ALA A 283 -4.69 -14.55 -5.65
CA ALA A 283 -4.23 -13.71 -4.54
C ALA A 283 -5.25 -13.60 -3.37
N GLY A 284 -6.39 -14.26 -3.48
CA GLY A 284 -7.48 -14.17 -2.52
C GLY A 284 -7.18 -14.92 -1.22
N GLY A 285 -6.99 -14.16 -0.13
CA GLY A 285 -7.67 -14.49 1.12
C GLY A 285 -6.96 -15.34 2.18
N GLN A 286 -5.69 -15.74 2.03
CA GLN A 286 -5.02 -16.54 3.07
C GLN A 286 -4.81 -15.80 4.42
N GLY A 287 -4.98 -14.48 4.48
CA GLY A 287 -4.66 -13.68 5.67
C GLY A 287 -5.71 -13.65 6.78
N ARG A 288 -7.02 -13.83 6.50
CA ARG A 288 -8.09 -13.74 7.53
C ARG A 288 -8.90 -15.02 7.74
N GLU A 289 -8.82 -16.00 6.84
CA GLU A 289 -9.47 -17.30 7.09
C GLU A 289 -8.67 -18.18 8.06
N SER A 290 -7.36 -17.96 8.21
CA SER A 290 -6.50 -18.77 9.09
C SER A 290 -6.80 -18.56 10.58
N GLU A 291 -7.19 -17.34 11.00
CA GLU A 291 -7.56 -17.07 12.40
C GLU A 291 -8.84 -17.82 12.80
N TRP A 292 -9.86 -17.81 11.94
CA TRP A 292 -11.09 -18.57 12.18
C TRP A 292 -10.87 -20.08 12.09
N ALA A 293 -9.96 -20.54 11.23
CA ALA A 293 -9.56 -21.94 11.17
C ALA A 293 -8.88 -22.39 12.48
N TYR A 294 -8.04 -21.54 13.08
CA TYR A 294 -7.40 -21.83 14.36
C TYR A 294 -8.41 -21.88 15.50
N VAL A 295 -9.33 -20.92 15.57
CA VAL A 295 -10.44 -20.94 16.55
C VAL A 295 -11.31 -22.19 16.38
N GLY A 296 -11.68 -22.52 15.13
CA GLY A 296 -12.44 -23.74 14.82
C GLY A 296 -11.72 -25.02 15.26
N MET A 297 -10.41 -25.10 15.03
CA MET A 297 -9.58 -26.23 15.45
C MET A 297 -9.48 -26.32 16.99
N MET A 298 -9.34 -25.21 17.70
CA MET A 298 -9.31 -25.18 19.17
C MET A 298 -10.64 -25.64 19.77
N VAL A 299 -11.77 -25.18 19.22
CA VAL A 299 -13.11 -25.63 19.65
C VAL A 299 -13.28 -27.13 19.40
N ALA A 300 -12.89 -27.63 18.23
CA ALA A 300 -12.94 -29.04 17.91
C ALA A 300 -12.09 -29.89 18.87
N ALA A 301 -10.87 -29.45 19.18
CA ALA A 301 -9.97 -30.13 20.12
C ALA A 301 -10.59 -30.23 21.52
N VAL A 302 -11.19 -29.14 22.03
CA VAL A 302 -11.87 -29.12 23.34
C VAL A 302 -13.06 -30.08 23.36
N LEU A 303 -13.86 -30.14 22.28
CA LEU A 303 -15.00 -31.06 22.19
C LEU A 303 -14.56 -32.53 22.14
N VAL A 304 -13.48 -32.85 21.41
CA VAL A 304 -12.93 -34.22 21.34
C VAL A 304 -12.39 -34.66 22.70
N LEU A 305 -11.59 -33.81 23.35
CA LEU A 305 -11.04 -34.11 24.68
C LEU A 305 -12.16 -34.22 25.74
N GLY A 306 -13.15 -33.32 25.70
CA GLY A 306 -14.32 -33.37 26.57
C GLY A 306 -15.15 -34.64 26.36
N GLY A 307 -15.40 -35.03 25.11
CA GLY A 307 -16.10 -36.28 24.76
C GLY A 307 -15.35 -37.53 25.22
N LEU A 308 -14.04 -37.58 25.01
CA LEU A 308 -13.19 -38.68 25.46
C LEU A 308 -13.20 -38.82 26.99
N TYR A 309 -13.10 -37.70 27.72
CA TYR A 309 -13.18 -37.69 29.18
C TYR A 309 -14.51 -38.24 29.69
N VAL A 310 -15.63 -37.82 29.09
CA VAL A 310 -16.97 -38.34 29.43
C VAL A 310 -17.05 -39.84 29.16
N TYR A 311 -16.58 -40.29 28.00
CA TYR A 311 -16.57 -41.71 27.63
C TYR A 311 -15.78 -42.57 28.64
N LEU A 312 -14.56 -42.16 28.99
CA LEU A 312 -13.72 -42.86 29.98
C LEU A 312 -14.39 -42.93 31.35
N ARG A 313 -15.06 -41.85 31.78
CA ARG A 313 -15.78 -41.80 33.06
C ARG A 313 -16.98 -42.76 33.11
N PHE A 314 -17.65 -42.99 31.98
CA PHE A 314 -18.75 -43.97 31.93
C PHE A 314 -18.23 -45.40 31.91
N LYS A 315 -17.14 -45.68 31.19
CA LYS A 315 -16.57 -47.03 31.08
C LYS A 315 -16.04 -47.55 32.42
N THR A 316 -15.44 -46.70 33.26
CA THR A 316 -14.92 -47.11 34.58
C THR A 316 -16.01 -47.44 35.61
N LYS A 317 -17.24 -46.97 35.41
CA LYS A 317 -18.37 -47.29 36.31
C LYS A 317 -19.04 -48.62 35.99
N ALA A 318 -18.69 -49.26 34.88
CA ALA A 318 -19.37 -50.46 34.38
C ALA A 318 -18.67 -51.78 34.75
N THR A 319 -17.72 -51.78 35.69
CA THR A 319 -17.11 -53.02 36.20
C THR A 319 -17.80 -53.41 37.51
N PRO A 320 -18.88 -54.20 37.49
CA PRO A 320 -19.42 -54.78 38.71
C PRO A 320 -18.36 -55.72 39.28
N HIS A 321 -17.91 -55.44 40.50
CA HIS A 321 -17.15 -56.43 41.27
C HIS A 321 -18.04 -57.67 41.42
N ALA A 322 -17.71 -58.72 40.66
CA ALA A 322 -18.22 -60.05 40.92
C ALA A 322 -17.70 -60.47 42.30
N ALA A 323 -18.53 -60.28 43.32
CA ALA A 323 -18.29 -60.83 44.65
C ALA A 323 -18.26 -62.36 44.53
N ARG A 324 -17.14 -62.96 44.95
CA ARG A 324 -16.99 -64.39 45.20
C ARG A 324 -17.57 -64.75 46.56
#